data_AF-A0A059UM16-F1
#
_entry.id   AF-A0A059UM16-F1
#
_cell.length_a   1.000
_cell.length_b   1.000
_cell.length_c   1.000
_cell.angle_alpha   90.00
_cell.angle_beta   90.00
_cell.angle_gamma   90.00
#
_symmetry.space_group_name_H-M   'P 1'
#
loop_
_entity.id
_entity.type
_entity.pdbx_description
1 polymer ?
#
loop_
_entity_poly.entity_id
_entity_poly.type
_entity_poly.pdbx_seq_one_letter_code
_entity_poly.pdbx_strand_id
1 'polypeptide(L)'
;IVGFKQTMSTMSAAKKKDVISEKGGKVQKQFKYVDAASATLNEKAVKELKKDPSVAYVEEDHVAQAYAQSVPYGVSQIKAPALHSQGFTGSNVKVAVIDSGIDSSHPDLKVAGGASMVPSETNPFQDNNSHGTHVAGTVAALNNSVGVLGVAPSASLYAVKVLGADGSGQYSWIINGIEWAIANNMDVINMSLGGPSGSAALKAAVDKAVSSGIVVVAAAGNEGTSGGSSTVGYPGKYPSVIAVGAVNSSNQRASFSSVGSELDVMAPGVSIQSTLPGNKYGAYNGTSMASPHVAGAAAID
;
A
#
# COMPACT_ATOMS: atom_id res chain seq x y z
N ILE A 1 24.34 2.07 15.19
CA ILE A 1 24.92 1.80 16.52
C ILE A 1 26.21 0.98 16.37
N VAL A 2 27.26 1.29 17.14
CA VAL A 2 28.53 0.52 17.20
C VAL A 2 28.64 -0.11 18.58
N GLY A 3 28.62 -1.45 18.63
CA GLY A 3 28.81 -2.22 19.86
C GLY A 3 30.26 -2.67 20.03
N PHE A 4 30.78 -2.60 21.26
CA PHE A 4 32.14 -3.01 21.61
C PHE A 4 32.15 -4.37 22.30
N LYS A 5 33.23 -5.14 22.14
CA LYS A 5 33.38 -6.42 22.81
C LYS A 5 33.63 -6.21 24.30
N GLN A 6 32.86 -6.91 25.13
CA GLN A 6 33.18 -7.01 26.55
C GLN A 6 34.45 -7.83 26.73
N THR A 7 35.50 -7.20 27.24
CA THR A 7 36.70 -7.88 27.75
C THR A 7 36.71 -7.78 29.28
N MET A 8 37.67 -8.40 29.97
CA MET A 8 37.75 -8.38 31.45
C MET A 8 37.76 -6.95 32.05
N SER A 9 38.02 -5.91 31.25
CA SER A 9 37.74 -4.50 31.58
C SER A 9 36.91 -3.85 30.47
N THR A 10 35.84 -3.14 30.83
CA THR A 10 35.07 -2.33 29.86
C THR A 10 35.97 -1.27 29.22
N MET A 11 35.85 -1.09 27.90
CA MET A 11 36.62 -0.07 27.20
C MET A 11 36.29 1.33 27.73
N SER A 12 37.32 2.14 27.96
CA SER A 12 37.15 3.51 28.44
C SER A 12 36.39 4.37 27.43
N ALA A 13 35.68 5.39 27.92
CA ALA A 13 34.91 6.29 27.07
C ALA A 13 35.78 7.00 26.03
N ALA A 14 37.02 7.37 26.39
CA ALA A 14 37.98 7.95 25.45
C ALA A 14 38.31 6.95 24.33
N LYS A 15 38.67 5.72 24.68
CA LYS A 15 39.06 4.70 23.71
C LYS A 15 37.93 4.33 22.73
N LYS A 16 36.68 4.27 23.20
CA LYS A 16 35.51 4.07 22.33
C LYS A 16 35.33 5.18 21.30
N LYS A 17 35.60 6.43 21.72
CA LYS A 17 35.51 7.59 20.83
C LYS A 17 36.63 7.56 19.78
N ASP A 18 37.83 7.17 20.18
CA ASP A 18 38.99 7.10 19.29
C ASP A 18 38.78 6.05 18.20
N VAL A 19 38.36 4.83 18.55
CA VAL A 19 38.06 3.76 17.58
C VAL A 19 37.07 4.22 16.50
N ILE A 20 36.01 4.94 16.89
CA ILE A 20 35.02 5.45 15.93
C ILE A 20 35.58 6.62 15.11
N SER A 21 36.29 7.55 15.75
CA SER A 21 36.79 8.79 15.11
C SER A 21 37.93 8.53 14.14
N GLU A 22 38.84 7.60 14.45
CA GLU A 22 39.96 7.21 13.58
C GLU A 22 39.48 6.59 12.26
N LYS A 23 38.28 6.01 12.23
CA LYS A 23 37.65 5.48 11.00
C LYS A 23 36.75 6.51 10.29
N GLY A 24 36.79 7.77 10.71
CA GLY A 24 35.99 8.85 10.11
C GLY A 24 34.54 8.91 10.59
N GLY A 25 34.21 8.22 11.68
CA GLY A 25 32.89 8.29 12.31
C GLY A 25 32.76 9.46 13.30
N LYS A 26 31.53 9.95 13.50
CA LYS A 26 31.24 10.99 14.51
C LYS A 26 30.36 10.41 15.62
N VAL A 27 30.92 10.25 16.81
CA VAL A 27 30.17 9.81 18.00
C VAL A 27 29.17 10.88 18.42
N GLN A 28 27.92 10.47 18.61
CA GLN A 28 26.83 11.32 19.09
C GLN A 28 26.60 11.07 20.59
N LYS A 29 26.52 9.80 21.01
CA LYS A 29 26.30 9.41 22.40
C LYS A 29 26.95 8.07 22.71
N GLN A 30 27.58 7.96 23.88
CA GLN A 30 27.94 6.67 24.45
C GLN A 30 26.88 6.25 25.46
N PHE A 31 26.42 5.01 25.38
CA PHE A 31 25.37 4.54 26.27
C PHE A 31 25.97 4.23 27.66
N LYS A 32 25.18 4.51 28.71
CA LYS A 32 25.64 4.35 30.10
C LYS A 32 25.69 2.88 30.54
N TYR A 33 24.74 2.07 30.07
CA TYR A 33 24.53 0.70 30.52
C TYR A 33 24.73 -0.34 29.41
N VAL A 34 24.97 0.12 28.19
CA VAL A 34 25.26 -0.73 27.02
C VAL A 34 26.66 -0.39 26.57
N ASP A 35 27.49 -1.40 26.28
CA ASP A 35 28.86 -1.22 25.80
C ASP A 35 28.89 -0.81 24.33
N ALA A 36 28.23 0.30 23.99
CA ALA A 36 27.99 0.74 22.64
C ALA A 36 27.89 2.27 22.54
N ALA A 37 27.95 2.78 21.32
CA ALA A 37 27.76 4.20 21.01
C ALA A 37 26.88 4.39 19.77
N SER A 38 26.08 5.47 19.78
CA SER A 38 25.46 6.00 18.56
C SER A 38 26.46 6.91 17.85
N ALA A 39 26.55 6.77 16.52
CA ALA A 39 27.50 7.49 15.69
C ALA A 39 26.96 7.67 14.28
N THR A 40 27.33 8.78 13.64
CA THR A 40 27.16 8.96 12.19
C THR A 40 28.36 8.33 11.49
N LEU A 41 28.11 7.41 10.57
CA LEU A 41 29.12 6.67 9.82
C LEU A 41 28.82 6.75 8.32
N ASN A 42 29.86 6.81 7.49
CA ASN A 42 29.74 6.55 6.05
C ASN A 42 30.02 5.06 5.76
N GLU A 43 29.74 4.60 4.54
CA GLU A 43 29.92 3.18 4.17
C GLU A 43 31.34 2.65 4.39
N LYS A 44 32.35 3.50 4.12
CA LYS A 44 33.77 3.13 4.33
C LYS A 44 34.05 2.90 5.81
N ALA A 45 33.57 3.79 6.68
CA ALA A 45 33.72 3.67 8.13
C ALA A 45 33.03 2.41 8.67
N VAL A 46 31.84 2.06 8.15
CA VAL A 46 31.14 0.82 8.53
C VAL A 46 31.97 -0.42 8.21
N LYS A 47 32.53 -0.50 6.99
CA LYS A 47 33.36 -1.64 6.56
C LYS A 47 34.63 -1.78 7.41
N GLU A 48 35.28 -0.68 7.75
CA GLU A 48 36.50 -0.69 8.55
C GLU A 48 36.23 -0.98 10.03
N LEU A 49 35.15 -0.43 10.60
CA LEU A 49 34.74 -0.73 11.98
C LEU A 49 34.35 -2.20 12.17
N LYS A 50 33.71 -2.83 11.18
CA LYS A 50 33.39 -4.27 11.23
C LYS A 50 34.64 -5.17 11.26
N LYS A 51 35.80 -4.68 10.85
CA LYS A 51 37.08 -5.41 10.90
C LYS A 51 37.87 -5.16 12.19
N ASP A 52 37.49 -4.16 12.98
CA ASP A 52 38.22 -3.79 14.19
C ASP A 52 38.05 -4.87 15.27
N PRO A 53 39.14 -5.40 15.86
CA PRO A 53 39.06 -6.51 16.81
C PRO A 53 38.32 -6.14 18.11
N SER A 54 38.20 -4.85 18.43
CA SER A 54 37.50 -4.33 19.61
C SER A 54 36.00 -4.09 19.39
N VAL A 55 35.54 -4.07 18.14
CA VAL A 55 34.13 -3.91 17.77
C VAL A 55 33.45 -5.27 17.71
N ALA A 56 32.29 -5.40 18.36
CA ALA A 56 31.46 -6.60 18.34
C ALA A 56 30.50 -6.58 17.15
N TYR A 57 29.86 -5.43 16.89
CA TYR A 57 28.90 -5.27 15.81
C TYR A 57 28.77 -3.80 15.38
N VAL A 58 28.29 -3.62 14.14
CA VAL A 58 27.85 -2.33 13.60
C VAL A 58 26.49 -2.58 12.95
N GLU A 59 25.47 -1.95 13.51
CA GLU A 59 24.08 -2.03 13.06
C GLU A 59 23.54 -0.63 12.76
N GLU A 60 22.45 -0.54 12.02
CA GLU A 60 21.77 0.75 11.83
C GLU A 60 21.08 1.19 13.12
N ASP A 61 21.04 2.50 13.35
CA ASP A 61 20.26 3.06 14.45
C ASP A 61 18.82 3.22 13.96
N HIS A 62 17.98 2.22 14.25
CA HIS A 62 16.61 2.18 13.75
C HIS A 62 15.70 3.15 14.51
N VAL A 63 14.73 3.73 13.81
CA VAL A 63 13.74 4.61 14.41
C VAL A 63 12.61 3.77 15.00
N ALA A 64 12.36 3.92 16.30
CA ALA A 64 11.12 3.45 16.93
C ALA A 64 10.05 4.56 16.86
N GLN A 65 8.81 4.19 16.57
CA GLN A 65 7.65 5.09 16.60
C GLN A 65 6.65 4.64 17.67
N ALA A 66 5.90 5.59 18.24
CA ALA A 66 4.81 5.26 19.14
C ALA A 66 3.74 4.44 18.40
N TYR A 67 3.39 3.26 18.91
CA TYR A 67 2.33 2.42 18.37
C TYR A 67 0.97 2.98 18.80
N ALA A 68 0.43 3.89 18.00
CA ALA A 68 -0.99 4.17 17.99
C ALA A 68 -1.47 3.94 16.57
N GLN A 69 -2.45 3.06 16.41
CA GLN A 69 -3.18 3.01 15.17
C GLN A 69 -3.80 4.39 14.89
N SER A 70 -3.70 4.83 13.65
CA SER A 70 -4.32 6.06 13.16
C SER A 70 -5.43 5.73 12.18
N VAL A 71 -6.48 6.55 12.16
CA VAL A 71 -7.53 6.45 11.14
C VAL A 71 -7.19 7.46 10.04
N PRO A 72 -6.81 7.02 8.82
CA PRO A 72 -6.61 7.94 7.71
C PRO A 72 -7.86 8.78 7.48
N TYR A 73 -7.68 10.08 7.19
CA TYR A 73 -8.82 11.01 7.10
C TYR A 73 -9.89 10.53 6.11
N GLY A 74 -9.47 9.85 5.03
CA GLY A 74 -10.38 9.37 3.99
C GLY A 74 -11.39 8.34 4.51
N VAL A 75 -10.98 7.47 5.43
CA VAL A 75 -11.85 6.49 6.09
C VAL A 75 -12.94 7.20 6.89
N SER A 76 -12.57 8.25 7.63
CA SER A 76 -13.51 9.09 8.37
C SER A 76 -14.40 9.94 7.46
N GLN A 77 -13.87 10.44 6.34
CA GLN A 77 -14.60 11.32 5.41
C GLN A 77 -15.73 10.60 4.70
N ILE A 78 -15.56 9.31 4.37
CA ILE A 78 -16.64 8.46 3.85
C ILE A 78 -17.52 7.87 4.97
N LYS A 79 -17.27 8.23 6.23
CA LYS A 79 -18.04 7.86 7.43
C LYS A 79 -17.98 6.36 7.80
N ALA A 80 -16.95 5.62 7.37
CA ALA A 80 -16.78 4.21 7.72
C ALA A 80 -16.81 3.94 9.25
N PRO A 81 -16.20 4.77 10.13
CA PRO A 81 -16.24 4.54 11.58
C PRO A 81 -17.66 4.50 12.19
N ALA A 82 -18.64 5.14 11.56
CA ALA A 82 -20.03 5.09 12.02
C ALA A 82 -20.64 3.70 11.84
N LEU A 83 -20.20 2.95 10.81
CA LEU A 83 -20.61 1.57 10.55
C LEU A 83 -19.81 0.60 11.42
N HIS A 84 -18.52 0.86 11.62
CA HIS A 84 -17.68 0.07 12.54
C HIS A 84 -18.25 0.08 13.96
N SER A 85 -18.75 1.23 14.42
CA SER A 85 -19.41 1.38 15.73
C SER A 85 -20.69 0.56 15.88
N GLN A 86 -21.29 0.12 14.76
CA GLN A 86 -22.46 -0.77 14.71
C GLN A 86 -22.06 -2.25 14.55
N GLY A 87 -20.76 -2.56 14.43
CA GLY A 87 -20.24 -3.91 14.22
C GLY A 87 -19.99 -4.29 12.75
N PHE A 88 -20.40 -3.45 11.80
CA PHE A 88 -20.24 -3.68 10.37
C PHE A 88 -18.82 -3.31 9.93
N THR A 89 -18.00 -4.31 9.63
CA THR A 89 -16.57 -4.16 9.30
C THR A 89 -16.14 -4.97 8.08
N GLY A 90 -17.10 -5.57 7.37
CA GLY A 90 -16.88 -6.37 6.17
C GLY A 90 -16.44 -7.82 6.39
N SER A 91 -16.78 -8.39 7.55
CA SER A 91 -16.50 -9.80 7.83
C SER A 91 -17.13 -10.71 6.78
N ASN A 92 -16.38 -11.71 6.32
CA ASN A 92 -16.79 -12.70 5.30
C ASN A 92 -17.01 -12.16 3.88
N VAL A 93 -16.76 -10.87 3.63
CA VAL A 93 -16.76 -10.32 2.26
C VAL A 93 -15.37 -10.51 1.63
N LYS A 94 -15.33 -11.03 0.40
CA LYS A 94 -14.10 -11.25 -0.37
C LYS A 94 -13.84 -10.09 -1.32
N VAL A 95 -12.69 -9.44 -1.17
CA VAL A 95 -12.28 -8.31 -2.02
C VAL A 95 -11.03 -8.68 -2.81
N ALA A 96 -11.16 -8.77 -4.13
CA ALA A 96 -10.03 -8.89 -5.04
C ALA A 96 -9.42 -7.52 -5.34
N VAL A 97 -8.17 -7.34 -4.94
CA VAL A 97 -7.35 -6.19 -5.33
C VAL A 97 -6.59 -6.60 -6.58
N ILE A 98 -7.10 -6.20 -7.74
CA ILE A 98 -6.50 -6.44 -9.05
C ILE A 98 -5.47 -5.33 -9.31
N ASP A 99 -4.20 -5.59 -8.97
CA ASP A 99 -3.14 -4.58 -8.90
C ASP A 99 -1.73 -5.18 -9.07
N SER A 100 -0.71 -4.63 -8.42
CA SER A 100 0.71 -5.03 -8.45
C SER A 100 1.08 -6.15 -7.46
N GLY A 101 0.10 -6.69 -6.75
CA GLY A 101 0.28 -7.64 -5.65
C GLY A 101 -0.01 -7.00 -4.29
N ILE A 102 0.12 -7.77 -3.22
CA ILE A 102 0.01 -7.26 -1.84
C ILE A 102 1.14 -7.88 -1.02
N ASP A 103 1.91 -7.08 -0.29
CA ASP A 103 2.86 -7.61 0.70
C ASP A 103 2.08 -8.33 1.82
N SER A 104 1.99 -9.66 1.73
CA SER A 104 1.26 -10.47 2.72
C SER A 104 1.99 -10.59 4.04
N SER A 105 3.25 -10.14 4.14
CA SER A 105 4.03 -10.15 5.38
C SER A 105 3.81 -8.89 6.22
N HIS A 106 3.13 -7.88 5.66
CA HIS A 106 2.84 -6.64 6.35
C HIS A 106 1.96 -6.90 7.59
N PRO A 107 2.38 -6.48 8.80
CA PRO A 107 1.71 -6.84 10.06
C PRO A 107 0.29 -6.25 10.20
N ASP A 108 0.00 -5.25 9.39
CA ASP A 108 -1.28 -4.54 9.37
C ASP A 108 -2.24 -5.01 8.26
N LEU A 109 -1.87 -6.07 7.54
CA LEU A 109 -2.70 -6.68 6.49
C LEU A 109 -2.89 -8.17 6.76
N LYS A 110 -4.03 -8.69 6.34
CA LYS A 110 -4.30 -10.14 6.33
C LYS A 110 -4.81 -10.56 4.96
N VAL A 111 -3.91 -11.11 4.14
CA VAL A 111 -4.23 -11.59 2.80
C VAL A 111 -4.69 -13.04 2.88
N ALA A 112 -5.89 -13.32 2.37
CA ALA A 112 -6.52 -14.64 2.42
C ALA A 112 -6.07 -15.58 1.29
N GLY A 113 -5.65 -15.01 0.15
CA GLY A 113 -5.21 -15.77 -1.01
C GLY A 113 -4.93 -14.86 -2.20
N GLY A 114 -4.75 -15.43 -3.39
CA GLY A 114 -4.46 -14.66 -4.58
C GLY A 114 -3.80 -15.46 -5.69
N ALA A 115 -3.60 -14.81 -6.83
CA ALA A 115 -2.88 -15.35 -7.98
C ALA A 115 -2.18 -14.23 -8.75
N SER A 116 -1.09 -14.57 -9.43
CA SER A 116 -0.41 -13.65 -10.35
C SER A 116 -0.65 -14.05 -11.80
N MET A 117 -0.97 -13.05 -12.61
CA MET A 117 -1.12 -13.13 -14.06
C MET A 117 0.10 -12.57 -14.79
N VAL A 118 1.11 -12.08 -14.04
CA VAL A 118 2.36 -11.52 -14.58
C VAL A 118 3.37 -12.67 -14.78
N PRO A 119 3.75 -13.02 -16.02
CA PRO A 119 4.52 -14.23 -16.30
C PRO A 119 5.87 -14.33 -15.58
N SER A 120 6.57 -13.21 -15.41
CA SER A 120 7.89 -13.15 -14.76
C SER A 120 7.82 -12.93 -13.25
N GLU A 121 6.65 -12.64 -12.69
CA GLU A 121 6.45 -12.32 -11.28
C GLU A 121 5.28 -13.15 -10.72
N THR A 122 5.53 -14.43 -10.47
CA THR A 122 4.46 -15.41 -10.20
C THR A 122 3.91 -15.40 -8.78
N ASN A 123 4.58 -14.72 -7.84
CA ASN A 123 4.13 -14.62 -6.45
C ASN A 123 3.26 -13.36 -6.25
N PRO A 124 1.94 -13.49 -6.05
CA PRO A 124 1.07 -12.32 -5.84
C PRO A 124 1.26 -11.66 -4.47
N PHE A 125 1.90 -12.36 -3.53
CA PHE A 125 2.16 -11.89 -2.17
C PHE A 125 3.44 -11.03 -2.06
N GLN A 126 4.12 -10.83 -3.19
CA GLN A 126 5.25 -9.94 -3.33
C GLN A 126 4.82 -8.75 -4.19
N ASP A 127 4.68 -7.61 -3.54
CA ASP A 127 4.43 -6.35 -4.23
C ASP A 127 5.75 -5.62 -4.47
N ASN A 128 6.28 -5.80 -5.68
CA ASN A 128 7.53 -5.18 -6.12
C ASN A 128 7.36 -3.71 -6.54
N ASN A 129 6.13 -3.20 -6.63
CA ASN A 129 5.84 -1.81 -6.99
C ASN A 129 5.43 -0.95 -5.78
N SER A 130 4.82 -1.55 -4.76
CA SER A 130 4.20 -0.98 -3.55
C SER A 130 2.78 -0.45 -3.69
N HIS A 131 2.28 -0.26 -4.91
CA HIS A 131 0.98 0.34 -5.16
C HIS A 131 -0.18 -0.54 -4.65
N GLY A 132 -0.14 -1.85 -4.91
CA GLY A 132 -1.23 -2.75 -4.54
C GLY A 132 -1.34 -2.96 -3.04
N THR A 133 -0.21 -2.96 -2.33
CA THR A 133 -0.15 -2.94 -0.85
C THR A 133 -0.77 -1.67 -0.28
N HIS A 134 -0.55 -0.51 -0.92
CA HIS A 134 -1.17 0.76 -0.52
C HIS A 134 -2.69 0.74 -0.72
N VAL A 135 -3.13 0.29 -1.89
CA VAL A 135 -4.55 0.12 -2.23
C VAL A 135 -5.23 -0.83 -1.23
N ALA A 136 -4.63 -1.99 -0.96
CA ALA A 136 -5.16 -2.99 -0.04
C ALA A 136 -5.31 -2.48 1.39
N GLY A 137 -4.38 -1.66 1.88
CA GLY A 137 -4.50 -1.05 3.21
C GLY A 137 -5.66 -0.07 3.33
N THR A 138 -5.98 0.67 2.25
CA THR A 138 -7.16 1.54 2.26
C THR A 138 -8.45 0.73 2.31
N VAL A 139 -8.49 -0.43 1.63
CA VAL A 139 -9.62 -1.36 1.72
C VAL A 139 -9.73 -1.95 3.12
N ALA A 140 -8.67 -2.59 3.63
CA ALA A 140 -8.79 -3.48 4.80
C ALA A 140 -7.50 -3.59 5.65
N ALA A 141 -6.78 -2.49 5.87
CA ALA A 141 -5.82 -2.47 6.98
C ALA A 141 -6.53 -2.80 8.30
N LEU A 142 -5.90 -3.69 9.07
CA LEU A 142 -6.49 -4.35 10.23
C LEU A 142 -6.82 -3.36 11.34
N ASN A 143 -7.95 -3.51 12.02
CA ASN A 143 -8.21 -2.78 13.26
C ASN A 143 -7.40 -3.41 14.42
N ASN A 144 -6.31 -2.77 14.84
CA ASN A 144 -5.35 -3.30 15.80
C ASN A 144 -4.62 -2.16 16.56
N SER A 145 -3.42 -2.40 17.10
CA SER A 145 -2.65 -1.41 17.85
C SER A 145 -1.57 -0.67 17.07
N VAL A 146 -1.45 -0.89 15.76
CA VAL A 146 -0.38 -0.34 14.91
C VAL A 146 -0.96 0.33 13.66
N GLY A 147 -0.14 1.15 12.99
CA GLY A 147 -0.40 1.53 11.61
C GLY A 147 -1.67 2.34 11.34
N VAL A 148 -2.43 1.87 10.34
CA VAL A 148 -3.60 2.56 9.79
C VAL A 148 -4.82 1.65 9.85
N LEU A 149 -6.00 2.24 9.77
CA LEU A 149 -7.27 1.51 9.68
C LEU A 149 -7.79 1.51 8.23
N GLY A 150 -8.23 0.37 7.72
CA GLY A 150 -8.93 0.26 6.44
C GLY A 150 -10.42 0.59 6.54
N VAL A 151 -11.08 0.76 5.40
CA VAL A 151 -12.52 1.01 5.34
C VAL A 151 -13.35 -0.20 5.80
N ALA A 152 -12.98 -1.41 5.39
CA ALA A 152 -13.59 -2.68 5.78
C ALA A 152 -12.51 -3.57 6.43
N PRO A 153 -12.09 -3.28 7.67
CA PRO A 153 -10.89 -3.87 8.28
C PRO A 153 -10.98 -5.38 8.53
N SER A 154 -12.17 -5.99 8.41
CA SER A 154 -12.40 -7.43 8.56
C SER A 154 -12.63 -8.15 7.22
N ALA A 155 -12.56 -7.44 6.09
CA ALA A 155 -12.71 -8.02 4.76
C ALA A 155 -11.57 -8.99 4.42
N SER A 156 -11.90 -10.03 3.66
CA SER A 156 -10.91 -11.00 3.17
C SER A 156 -10.26 -10.47 1.91
N LEU A 157 -9.03 -9.98 2.04
CA LEU A 157 -8.24 -9.47 0.91
C LEU A 157 -7.68 -10.60 0.05
N TYR A 158 -7.81 -10.47 -1.27
CA TYR A 158 -7.17 -11.34 -2.25
C TYR A 158 -6.25 -10.54 -3.16
N ALA A 159 -4.98 -10.96 -3.23
CA ALA A 159 -3.96 -10.33 -4.06
C ALA A 159 -4.04 -10.88 -5.49
N VAL A 160 -4.57 -10.09 -6.44
CA VAL A 160 -4.65 -10.49 -7.85
C VAL A 160 -3.66 -9.66 -8.65
N LYS A 161 -2.43 -10.18 -8.79
CA LYS A 161 -1.32 -9.45 -9.39
C LYS A 161 -1.42 -9.46 -10.92
N VAL A 162 -1.66 -8.29 -11.51
CA VAL A 162 -1.73 -8.07 -12.95
C VAL A 162 -0.78 -6.96 -13.43
N LEU A 163 -0.14 -6.26 -12.50
CA LEU A 163 0.90 -5.26 -12.77
C LEU A 163 2.28 -5.75 -12.30
N GLY A 164 3.31 -5.50 -13.10
CA GLY A 164 4.71 -5.79 -12.77
C GLY A 164 5.33 -4.76 -11.82
N ALA A 165 6.62 -4.92 -11.53
CA ALA A 165 7.38 -4.00 -10.66
C ALA A 165 7.39 -2.54 -11.15
N ASP A 166 7.23 -2.31 -12.45
CA ASP A 166 7.12 -0.99 -13.08
C ASP A 166 5.72 -0.37 -12.99
N GLY A 167 4.76 -1.07 -12.38
CA GLY A 167 3.37 -0.62 -12.24
C GLY A 167 2.55 -0.77 -13.53
N SER A 168 3.07 -1.49 -14.52
CA SER A 168 2.40 -1.70 -15.82
C SER A 168 1.94 -3.14 -16.00
N GLY A 169 0.89 -3.32 -16.80
CA GLY A 169 0.34 -4.64 -17.11
C GLY A 169 -0.40 -4.68 -18.43
N GLN A 170 -0.43 -5.86 -19.05
CA GLN A 170 -1.18 -6.07 -20.29
C GLN A 170 -2.67 -6.22 -19.98
N TYR A 171 -3.53 -5.79 -20.91
CA TYR A 171 -4.98 -5.98 -20.77
C TYR A 171 -5.36 -7.46 -20.67
N SER A 172 -4.61 -8.36 -21.32
CA SER A 172 -4.79 -9.81 -21.16
C SER A 172 -4.55 -10.29 -19.73
N TRP A 173 -3.58 -9.71 -19.02
CA TRP A 173 -3.32 -10.04 -17.61
C TRP A 173 -4.44 -9.53 -16.72
N ILE A 174 -4.93 -8.31 -16.98
CA ILE A 174 -6.09 -7.74 -16.27
C ILE A 174 -7.33 -8.60 -16.49
N ILE A 175 -7.61 -9.01 -17.73
CA ILE A 175 -8.74 -9.90 -18.07
C ILE A 175 -8.62 -11.23 -17.31
N ASN A 176 -7.45 -11.88 -17.32
CA ASN A 176 -7.23 -13.11 -16.55
C ASN A 176 -7.42 -12.90 -15.03
N GLY A 177 -7.04 -11.72 -14.51
CA GLY A 177 -7.30 -11.35 -13.12
C GLY A 177 -8.79 -11.25 -12.80
N ILE A 178 -9.58 -10.66 -13.71
CA ILE A 178 -11.03 -10.58 -13.59
C ILE A 178 -11.66 -11.98 -13.66
N GLU A 179 -11.24 -12.82 -14.62
CA GLU A 179 -11.72 -14.19 -14.74
C GLU A 179 -11.41 -15.02 -13.49
N TRP A 180 -10.20 -14.86 -12.92
CA TRP A 180 -9.84 -15.48 -11.65
C TRP A 180 -10.76 -15.02 -10.51
N ALA A 181 -11.08 -13.72 -10.43
CA ALA A 181 -11.97 -13.20 -9.40
C ALA A 181 -13.40 -13.77 -9.53
N ILE A 182 -13.91 -13.92 -10.76
CA ILE A 182 -15.19 -14.59 -11.03
C ILE A 182 -15.15 -16.05 -10.60
N ALA A 183 -14.12 -16.78 -11.03
CA ALA A 183 -13.98 -18.21 -10.74
C ALA A 183 -13.81 -18.51 -9.24
N ASN A 184 -13.32 -17.55 -8.46
CA ASN A 184 -13.14 -17.68 -7.01
C ASN A 184 -14.25 -17.02 -6.18
N ASN A 185 -15.35 -16.60 -6.85
CA ASN A 185 -16.54 -16.02 -6.22
C ASN A 185 -16.18 -14.84 -5.32
N MET A 186 -15.42 -13.87 -5.86
CA MET A 186 -15.19 -12.60 -5.18
C MET A 186 -16.50 -11.80 -5.13
N ASP A 187 -16.69 -11.03 -4.06
CA ASP A 187 -17.87 -10.17 -3.91
C ASP A 187 -17.59 -8.77 -4.49
N VAL A 188 -16.34 -8.31 -4.34
CA VAL A 188 -15.88 -7.00 -4.81
C VAL A 188 -14.57 -7.14 -5.59
N ILE A 189 -14.47 -6.43 -6.71
CA ILE A 189 -13.23 -6.20 -7.46
C ILE A 189 -12.87 -4.73 -7.37
N ASN A 190 -11.63 -4.44 -6.95
CA ASN A 190 -11.03 -3.11 -7.06
C ASN A 190 -9.93 -3.10 -8.13
N MET A 191 -10.04 -2.21 -9.10
CA MET A 191 -9.04 -1.95 -10.13
C MET A 191 -8.55 -0.50 -10.04
N SER A 192 -7.52 -0.29 -9.23
CA SER A 192 -6.86 1.02 -9.07
C SER A 192 -5.89 1.33 -10.22
N LEU A 193 -6.31 1.02 -11.44
CA LEU A 193 -5.52 1.02 -12.66
C LEU A 193 -6.40 1.38 -13.86
N GLY A 194 -5.76 1.68 -14.98
CA GLY A 194 -6.48 1.84 -16.24
C GLY A 194 -5.56 2.14 -17.41
N GLY A 195 -6.16 2.26 -18.59
CA GLY A 195 -5.47 2.75 -19.77
C GLY A 195 -6.36 3.60 -20.68
N PRO A 196 -5.79 4.23 -21.70
CA PRO A 196 -6.49 5.25 -22.49
C PRO A 196 -7.43 4.67 -23.55
N SER A 197 -7.33 3.38 -23.88
CA SER A 197 -8.01 2.76 -25.01
C SER A 197 -9.04 1.72 -24.59
N GLY A 198 -10.18 1.71 -25.27
CA GLY A 198 -11.20 0.68 -25.08
C GLY A 198 -10.74 -0.68 -25.63
N SER A 199 -11.31 -1.74 -25.09
CA SER A 199 -11.08 -3.13 -25.52
C SER A 199 -12.36 -3.94 -25.34
N ALA A 200 -12.85 -4.55 -26.42
CA ALA A 200 -14.05 -5.37 -26.38
C ALA A 200 -13.93 -6.56 -25.40
N ALA A 201 -12.73 -7.17 -25.33
CA ALA A 201 -12.47 -8.28 -24.41
C ALA A 201 -12.46 -7.82 -22.95
N LEU A 202 -11.85 -6.66 -22.66
CA LEU A 202 -11.86 -6.10 -21.31
C LEU A 202 -13.28 -5.72 -20.87
N LYS A 203 -14.05 -5.12 -21.79
CA LYS A 203 -15.47 -4.81 -21.55
C LYS A 203 -16.28 -6.07 -21.24
N ALA A 204 -16.13 -7.11 -22.04
CA ALA A 204 -16.82 -8.37 -21.84
C ALA A 204 -16.47 -9.02 -20.49
N ALA A 205 -15.20 -8.96 -20.07
CA ALA A 205 -14.76 -9.48 -18.78
C ALA A 205 -15.39 -8.73 -17.60
N VAL A 206 -15.39 -7.39 -17.61
CA VAL A 206 -16.02 -6.61 -16.52
C VAL A 206 -17.54 -6.77 -16.51
N ASP A 207 -18.19 -6.78 -17.67
CA ASP A 207 -19.64 -7.01 -17.77
C ASP A 207 -20.00 -8.41 -17.24
N LYS A 208 -19.14 -9.40 -17.49
CA LYS A 208 -19.32 -10.76 -16.97
C LYS A 208 -19.16 -10.84 -15.46
N ALA A 209 -18.20 -10.10 -14.88
CA ALA A 209 -18.05 -10.01 -13.43
C ALA A 209 -19.30 -9.41 -12.77
N VAL A 210 -19.76 -8.25 -13.28
CA VAL A 210 -20.95 -7.56 -12.76
C VAL A 210 -22.21 -8.42 -12.90
N SER A 211 -22.42 -9.05 -14.05
CA SER A 211 -23.56 -9.96 -14.25
C SER A 211 -23.49 -11.24 -13.41
N SER A 212 -22.33 -11.56 -12.84
CA SER A 212 -22.16 -12.67 -11.89
C SER A 212 -22.36 -12.22 -10.43
N GLY A 213 -22.80 -10.97 -10.20
CA GLY A 213 -23.11 -10.42 -8.87
C GLY A 213 -21.95 -9.71 -8.19
N ILE A 214 -20.82 -9.51 -8.88
CA ILE A 214 -19.61 -8.89 -8.31
C ILE A 214 -19.68 -7.37 -8.45
N VAL A 215 -19.46 -6.62 -7.37
CA VAL A 215 -19.30 -5.17 -7.45
C VAL A 215 -17.93 -4.86 -8.05
N VAL A 216 -17.90 -4.13 -9.17
CA VAL A 216 -16.66 -3.77 -9.86
C VAL A 216 -16.41 -2.28 -9.75
N VAL A 217 -15.30 -1.91 -9.12
CA VAL A 217 -14.88 -0.54 -8.87
C VAL A 217 -13.57 -0.28 -9.61
N ALA A 218 -13.45 0.86 -10.29
CA ALA A 218 -12.21 1.26 -10.93
C ALA A 218 -11.88 2.75 -10.76
N ALA A 219 -10.59 3.04 -10.73
CA ALA A 219 -10.09 4.41 -10.75
C ALA A 219 -10.46 5.12 -12.07
N ALA A 220 -10.93 6.35 -11.98
CA ALA A 220 -11.32 7.12 -13.17
C ALA A 220 -10.13 7.54 -14.05
N GLY A 221 -8.91 7.61 -13.49
CA GLY A 221 -7.72 8.10 -14.17
C GLY A 221 -7.23 9.44 -13.62
N ASN A 222 -6.02 9.84 -14.00
CA ASN A 222 -5.32 10.99 -13.43
C ASN A 222 -4.97 12.08 -14.47
N GLU A 223 -5.74 12.16 -15.56
CA GLU A 223 -5.43 13.05 -16.69
C GLU A 223 -6.08 14.43 -16.60
N GLY A 224 -6.74 14.74 -15.48
CA GLY A 224 -7.36 16.04 -15.23
C GLY A 224 -8.49 16.36 -16.20
N THR A 225 -8.58 17.62 -16.65
CA THR A 225 -9.64 18.10 -17.55
C THR A 225 -9.10 18.34 -18.96
N SER A 226 -9.93 18.11 -19.98
CA SER A 226 -9.56 18.34 -21.38
C SER A 226 -10.65 19.09 -22.15
N GLY A 227 -10.91 20.35 -21.79
CA GLY A 227 -11.75 21.26 -22.58
C GLY A 227 -13.18 20.76 -22.85
N GLY A 228 -13.77 19.99 -21.92
CA GLY A 228 -15.11 19.41 -22.05
C GLY A 228 -15.14 17.96 -22.56
N SER A 229 -14.01 17.40 -22.99
CA SER A 229 -13.90 15.98 -23.34
C SER A 229 -13.71 15.09 -22.11
N SER A 230 -14.25 13.87 -22.17
CA SER A 230 -14.02 12.85 -21.14
C SER A 230 -12.57 12.38 -21.13
N THR A 231 -11.94 12.45 -19.97
CA THR A 231 -10.58 11.94 -19.69
C THR A 231 -10.62 10.67 -18.83
N VAL A 232 -11.80 10.08 -18.63
CA VAL A 232 -11.95 8.82 -17.89
C VAL A 232 -11.27 7.69 -18.67
N GLY A 233 -10.43 6.91 -17.98
CA GLY A 233 -9.72 5.75 -18.51
C GLY A 233 -10.55 4.46 -18.44
N TYR A 234 -10.10 3.43 -19.14
CA TYR A 234 -10.71 2.09 -19.10
C TYR A 234 -10.00 1.21 -18.07
N PRO A 235 -10.73 0.39 -17.28
CA PRO A 235 -12.13 0.03 -17.46
C PRO A 235 -13.16 0.97 -16.83
N GLY A 236 -12.76 1.99 -16.06
CA GLY A 236 -13.70 2.92 -15.41
C GLY A 236 -14.70 3.58 -16.37
N LYS A 237 -14.34 3.76 -17.64
CA LYS A 237 -15.25 4.32 -18.67
C LYS A 237 -16.39 3.38 -19.09
N TYR A 238 -16.38 2.11 -18.69
CA TYR A 238 -17.47 1.18 -19.02
C TYR A 238 -18.65 1.36 -18.06
N PRO A 239 -19.91 1.46 -18.56
CA PRO A 239 -21.07 1.74 -17.73
C PRO A 239 -21.40 0.71 -16.64
N SER A 240 -20.83 -0.49 -16.72
CA SER A 240 -21.00 -1.55 -15.71
C SER A 240 -20.08 -1.37 -14.50
N VAL A 241 -19.05 -0.53 -14.63
CA VAL A 241 -18.01 -0.33 -13.61
C VAL A 241 -18.29 0.97 -12.87
N ILE A 242 -18.16 0.95 -11.54
CA ILE A 242 -18.22 2.17 -10.73
C ILE A 242 -16.91 2.94 -10.91
N ALA A 243 -16.96 4.04 -11.67
CA ALA A 243 -15.83 4.91 -11.91
C ALA A 243 -15.65 5.91 -10.77
N VAL A 244 -14.47 5.88 -10.14
CA VAL A 244 -14.19 6.65 -8.93
C VAL A 244 -13.20 7.78 -9.21
N GLY A 245 -13.68 9.01 -9.04
CA GLY A 245 -12.82 10.21 -9.04
C GLY A 245 -12.26 10.55 -7.66
N ALA A 246 -11.28 11.44 -7.62
CA ALA A 246 -10.58 11.84 -6.40
C ALA A 246 -10.99 13.22 -5.90
N VAL A 247 -11.29 13.32 -4.60
CA VAL A 247 -11.42 14.58 -3.85
C VAL A 247 -10.32 14.69 -2.79
N ASN A 248 -10.05 15.92 -2.35
CA ASN A 248 -9.23 16.20 -1.17
C ASN A 248 -10.08 16.22 0.12
N SER A 249 -9.42 16.47 1.25
CA SER A 249 -10.04 16.57 2.58
C SER A 249 -11.09 17.70 2.71
N SER A 250 -11.10 18.65 1.77
CA SER A 250 -12.06 19.76 1.73
C SER A 250 -13.22 19.50 0.74
N ASN A 251 -13.42 18.25 0.31
CA ASN A 251 -14.41 17.84 -0.71
C ASN A 251 -14.23 18.53 -2.08
N GLN A 252 -13.04 19.03 -2.39
CA GLN A 252 -12.76 19.61 -3.70
C GLN A 252 -12.18 18.53 -4.61
N ARG A 253 -12.63 18.47 -5.86
CA ARG A 253 -12.04 17.59 -6.88
C ARG A 253 -10.54 17.85 -6.96
N ALA A 254 -9.75 16.79 -6.86
CA ALA A 254 -8.30 16.87 -7.07
C ALA A 254 -8.00 17.29 -8.51
N SER A 255 -6.99 18.16 -8.72
CA SER A 255 -6.69 18.71 -10.05
C SER A 255 -6.49 17.62 -11.11
N PHE A 256 -5.76 16.56 -10.74
CA PHE A 256 -5.46 15.41 -11.59
C PHE A 256 -6.66 14.49 -11.86
N SER A 257 -7.73 14.50 -11.05
CA SER A 257 -8.81 13.51 -11.20
C SER A 257 -9.44 13.62 -12.58
N SER A 258 -9.43 12.55 -13.38
CA SER A 258 -10.13 12.54 -14.66
C SER A 258 -11.60 12.93 -14.50
N VAL A 259 -12.19 13.51 -15.56
CA VAL A 259 -13.58 13.99 -15.61
C VAL A 259 -14.29 13.42 -16.84
N GLY A 260 -15.60 13.25 -16.74
CA GLY A 260 -16.43 12.74 -17.84
C GLY A 260 -17.83 12.44 -17.35
N SER A 261 -18.77 12.19 -18.27
CA SER A 261 -20.12 11.74 -17.94
C SER A 261 -20.14 10.30 -17.40
N GLU A 262 -19.02 9.59 -17.53
CA GLU A 262 -18.83 8.22 -17.05
C GLU A 262 -18.39 8.16 -15.57
N LEU A 263 -18.16 9.30 -14.91
CA LEU A 263 -17.90 9.33 -13.47
C LEU A 263 -19.18 9.04 -12.67
N ASP A 264 -19.11 8.07 -11.76
CA ASP A 264 -20.24 7.72 -10.89
C ASP A 264 -20.15 8.41 -9.52
N VAL A 265 -18.98 8.30 -8.87
CA VAL A 265 -18.77 8.75 -7.50
C VAL A 265 -17.38 9.34 -7.28
N MET A 266 -17.23 10.05 -6.17
CA MET A 266 -15.96 10.63 -5.74
C MET A 266 -15.57 10.08 -4.37
N ALA A 267 -14.28 9.82 -4.17
CA ALA A 267 -13.74 9.43 -2.87
C ALA A 267 -12.41 10.14 -2.57
N PRO A 268 -11.94 10.12 -1.31
CA PRO A 268 -10.67 10.71 -0.91
C PRO A 268 -9.51 10.10 -1.69
N GLY A 269 -8.74 10.93 -2.41
CA GLY A 269 -7.62 10.48 -3.25
C GLY A 269 -6.38 11.37 -3.16
N VAL A 270 -6.30 12.26 -2.16
CA VAL A 270 -5.17 13.18 -1.96
C VAL A 270 -4.53 12.94 -0.60
N SER A 271 -3.22 12.71 -0.52
CA SER A 271 -2.49 12.46 0.71
C SER A 271 -3.07 11.31 1.54
N ILE A 272 -3.42 10.21 0.88
CA ILE A 272 -4.04 9.05 1.51
C ILE A 272 -2.95 8.20 2.16
N GLN A 273 -2.92 8.19 3.49
CA GLN A 273 -2.04 7.32 4.27
C GLN A 273 -2.52 5.87 4.19
N SER A 274 -1.62 4.96 3.87
CA SER A 274 -1.88 3.52 3.85
C SER A 274 -0.61 2.70 4.08
N THR A 275 -0.74 1.37 4.09
CA THR A 275 0.34 0.38 4.20
C THR A 275 1.25 0.38 2.97
N LEU A 276 2.54 0.10 3.14
CA LEU A 276 3.54 -0.08 2.08
C LEU A 276 4.42 -1.29 2.41
N PRO A 277 5.01 -1.96 1.39
CA PRO A 277 5.84 -3.13 1.62
C PRO A 277 6.99 -2.88 2.61
N GLY A 278 7.34 -3.94 3.35
CA GLY A 278 8.44 -3.88 4.33
C GLY A 278 8.07 -3.12 5.61
N ASN A 279 6.84 -3.31 6.09
CA ASN A 279 6.30 -2.76 7.36
C ASN A 279 6.29 -1.22 7.39
N LYS A 280 6.01 -0.59 6.26
CA LYS A 280 6.03 0.86 6.11
C LYS A 280 4.62 1.41 5.92
N TYR A 281 4.51 2.72 6.08
CA TYR A 281 3.29 3.46 5.79
C TYR A 281 3.66 4.70 4.98
N GLY A 282 2.76 5.16 4.10
CA GLY A 282 3.02 6.32 3.26
C GLY A 282 1.78 6.90 2.61
N ALA A 283 1.90 8.16 2.18
CA ALA A 283 0.79 8.96 1.67
C ALA A 283 0.87 9.06 0.15
N TYR A 284 -0.12 8.54 -0.57
CA TYR A 284 -0.19 8.61 -2.04
C TYR A 284 -1.32 9.52 -2.51
N ASN A 285 -1.19 9.99 -3.76
CA ASN A 285 -2.20 10.75 -4.48
C ASN A 285 -2.64 9.96 -5.71
N GLY A 286 -3.94 9.94 -6.00
CA GLY A 286 -4.48 9.35 -7.22
C GLY A 286 -5.93 8.94 -7.07
N THR A 287 -6.62 8.82 -8.21
CA THR A 287 -7.90 8.09 -8.27
C THR A 287 -7.74 6.63 -7.86
N SER A 288 -6.52 6.08 -8.02
CA SER A 288 -6.10 4.79 -7.45
C SER A 288 -6.26 4.67 -5.94
N MET A 289 -6.18 5.78 -5.19
CA MET A 289 -6.41 5.80 -3.74
C MET A 289 -7.87 6.10 -3.39
N ALA A 290 -8.63 6.71 -4.30
CA ALA A 290 -10.06 6.94 -4.14
C ALA A 290 -10.86 5.64 -4.38
N SER A 291 -10.53 4.88 -5.42
CA SER A 291 -11.17 3.58 -5.75
C SER A 291 -11.30 2.62 -4.54
N PRO A 292 -10.24 2.34 -3.75
CA PRO A 292 -10.34 1.40 -2.63
C PRO A 292 -11.22 1.89 -1.49
N HIS A 293 -11.49 3.20 -1.37
CA HIS A 293 -12.49 3.68 -0.41
C HIS A 293 -13.90 3.19 -0.78
N VAL A 294 -14.24 3.21 -2.08
CA VAL A 294 -15.53 2.74 -2.58
C VAL A 294 -15.61 1.22 -2.55
N ALA A 295 -14.52 0.52 -2.91
CA ALA A 295 -14.47 -0.94 -2.77
C ALA A 295 -14.63 -1.39 -1.31
N GLY A 296 -13.97 -0.70 -0.37
CA GLY A 296 -14.17 -0.92 1.05
C GLY A 296 -15.60 -0.62 1.49
N ALA A 297 -16.20 0.48 1.03
CA ALA A 297 -17.59 0.81 1.36
C ALA A 297 -18.58 -0.24 0.85
N ALA A 298 -18.35 -0.79 -0.36
CA ALA A 298 -19.12 -1.90 -0.90
C ALA A 298 -18.94 -3.21 -0.11
N ALA A 299 -17.83 -3.34 0.63
CA ALA A 299 -17.55 -4.50 1.46
C ALA A 299 -18.03 -4.35 2.91
N ILE A 300 -18.49 -3.17 3.35
CA ILE A 300 -19.11 -3.01 4.67
C ILE A 300 -20.52 -3.59 4.60
N ASP A 301 -20.67 -4.81 5.13
CA ASP A 301 -21.95 -5.49 5.43
C ASP A 301 -22.21 -5.49 6.93
#